data_AF-A0A2E6TDP9-F1
#
_entry.id   AF-A0A2E6TDP9-F1
#
_cell.length_a   1.000
_cell.length_b   1.000
_cell.length_c   1.000
_cell.angle_alpha   90.00
_cell.angle_beta   90.00
_cell.angle_gamma   90.00
#
_symmetry.space_group_name_H-M   'P 1'
#
loop_
_entity.id
_entity.type
_entity.pdbx_description
1 polymer ?
#
loop_
_entity_poly.entity_id
_entity_poly.type
_entity_poly.pdbx_seq_one_letter_code
_entity_poly.pdbx_strand_id
1 'polypeptide(L)'
;MKNQILLFCSIAFAVIGLVVGYFMGSFVESDASETSAKLSGENEKLSSEVAALLAANKKLSNDLEATRSQNDRLEGKLANAKGNKDPLRNESQASKPKAEEAGMSPRDMKIALQQALDDPDPITRAQVFADLLANLNAENVESVLEVYQNMPMGFENMQEYRLLLYAWGRFDAPAAIAYVNERDMGMRGHFVATGALEGWASYDPQAAIKWINEQDDQRAASIYNFGVVRGWASHDVAGAAEYVTSLDEGWEKGRMVGMLTSQFLKEGFPAARQWAETLDDDSLKASAFRNLSRQQGREEPAEVAAWLKEHAGQEYSDGSFEELGENWGRRDPAAAIAYFEDLPAGEGRRQGMLEVVEEWSRSEPEAVGNWLNEKSQSDTPFPELDEAMGEFAREVSRDKPADAMQWAIAIQDQELKDSTITRVGQNWMRQDEEAVKAWLPESGLSEDVQKAIVTPPEDGGRR
;
A
#
# COMPACT_ATOMS: atom_id res chain seq x y z
N MET A 1 25.30 6.32 -26.44
CA MET A 1 24.21 7.02 -27.16
C MET A 1 24.37 7.04 -28.68
N LYS A 2 25.49 7.47 -29.28
CA LYS A 2 25.65 7.51 -30.76
C LYS A 2 25.48 6.15 -31.48
N ASN A 3 25.90 5.04 -30.85
CA ASN A 3 25.80 3.70 -31.48
C ASN A 3 24.39 3.10 -31.44
N GLN A 4 23.52 3.50 -30.51
CA GLN A 4 22.14 3.00 -30.46
C GLN A 4 21.21 3.73 -31.44
N ILE A 5 21.48 5.00 -31.72
CA ILE A 5 20.76 5.77 -32.74
C ILE A 5 21.07 5.22 -34.15
N LEU A 6 22.33 4.86 -34.43
CA LEU A 6 22.72 4.22 -35.71
C LEU A 6 22.08 2.83 -35.90
N LEU A 7 21.91 2.07 -34.81
CA LEU A 7 21.25 0.76 -34.84
C LEU A 7 19.75 0.89 -35.13
N PHE A 8 19.08 1.86 -34.50
CA PHE A 8 17.66 2.14 -34.75
C PHE A 8 17.39 2.65 -36.17
N CYS A 9 18.24 3.54 -36.69
CA CYS A 9 18.13 4.01 -38.08
C CYS A 9 18.34 2.85 -39.08
N SER A 10 19.26 1.93 -38.81
CA SER A 10 19.54 0.79 -39.70
C SER A 10 18.37 -0.21 -39.75
N ILE A 11 17.68 -0.42 -38.63
CA ILE A 11 16.49 -1.29 -38.56
C ILE A 11 15.30 -0.61 -39.26
N ALA A 12 15.12 0.70 -39.10
CA ALA A 12 14.07 1.44 -39.80
C ALA A 12 14.24 1.42 -41.34
N PHE A 13 15.47 1.56 -41.85
CA PHE A 13 15.75 1.45 -43.29
C PHE A 13 15.57 0.02 -43.83
N ALA A 14 15.86 -1.01 -43.02
CA ALA A 14 15.63 -2.40 -43.41
C ALA A 14 14.13 -2.76 -43.50
N VAL A 15 13.30 -2.20 -42.61
CA VAL A 15 11.84 -2.40 -42.63
C VAL A 15 11.21 -1.67 -43.82
N ILE A 16 11.66 -0.44 -44.13
CA ILE A 16 11.20 0.30 -45.33
C ILE A 16 11.60 -0.45 -46.62
N GLY A 17 12.81 -1.03 -46.68
CA GLY A 17 13.25 -1.83 -47.82
C GLY A 17 12.43 -3.12 -48.04
N LEU A 18 12.01 -3.78 -46.96
CA LEU A 18 11.18 -4.98 -47.03
C LEU A 18 9.72 -4.69 -47.44
N VAL A 19 9.15 -3.56 -47.01
CA VAL A 19 7.80 -3.14 -47.42
C VAL A 19 7.77 -2.73 -48.90
N VAL A 20 8.79 -2.02 -49.39
CA VAL A 20 8.89 -1.67 -50.82
C VAL A 20 9.14 -2.91 -51.69
N GLY A 21 9.92 -3.89 -51.22
CA GLY A 21 10.15 -5.16 -51.91
C GLY A 21 8.93 -6.07 -51.98
N TYR A 22 8.08 -6.07 -50.94
CA TYR A 22 6.84 -6.85 -50.92
C TYR A 22 5.75 -6.26 -51.84
N PHE A 23 5.70 -4.93 -51.98
CA PHE A 23 4.72 -4.25 -52.84
C PHE A 23 5.08 -4.24 -54.34
N MET A 24 6.35 -4.42 -54.73
CA MET A 24 6.74 -4.51 -56.15
C MET A 24 6.47 -5.88 -56.81
N GLY A 25 6.06 -6.90 -56.04
CA GLY A 25 5.82 -8.26 -56.55
C GLY A 25 4.44 -8.50 -57.16
N SER A 26 3.50 -7.57 -56.99
CA SER A 26 2.13 -7.75 -57.45
C SER A 26 1.46 -6.39 -57.62
N PHE A 27 1.45 -5.79 -58.81
CA PHE A 27 0.30 -4.96 -59.21
C PHE A 27 0.28 -4.69 -60.72
N VAL A 28 -0.93 -4.83 -61.26
CA VAL A 28 -1.39 -4.49 -62.59
C VAL A 28 -1.53 -2.97 -62.71
N GLU A 29 -1.27 -2.45 -63.91
CA GLU A 29 -0.90 -1.06 -64.24
C GLU A 29 -2.02 0.01 -64.16
N SER A 30 -3.10 -0.20 -63.38
CA SER A 30 -4.22 0.77 -63.29
C SER A 30 -4.47 1.44 -61.93
N ASP A 31 -3.84 0.99 -60.83
CA ASP A 31 -4.04 1.53 -59.47
C ASP A 31 -2.83 2.26 -58.86
N ALA A 32 -1.74 2.41 -59.64
CA ALA A 32 -0.47 2.92 -59.12
C ALA A 32 -0.52 4.41 -58.72
N SER A 33 -1.33 5.24 -59.38
CA SER A 33 -1.37 6.68 -59.09
C SER A 33 -2.12 7.02 -57.79
N GLU A 34 -3.20 6.30 -57.51
CA GLU A 34 -4.03 6.52 -56.32
C GLU A 34 -3.34 5.96 -55.07
N THR A 35 -2.69 4.80 -55.21
CA THR A 35 -1.86 4.21 -54.16
C THR A 35 -0.63 5.07 -53.86
N SER A 36 0.02 5.63 -54.89
CA SER A 36 1.15 6.57 -54.72
C SER A 36 0.75 7.86 -54.00
N ALA A 37 -0.44 8.41 -54.31
CA ALA A 37 -0.94 9.61 -53.65
C ALA A 37 -1.26 9.36 -52.17
N LYS A 38 -1.86 8.20 -51.86
CA LYS A 38 -2.17 7.78 -50.49
C LYS A 38 -0.89 7.56 -49.66
N LEU A 39 0.10 6.86 -50.22
CA LEU A 39 1.40 6.65 -49.57
C LEU A 39 2.17 7.97 -49.37
N SER A 40 2.08 8.92 -50.31
CA SER A 40 2.68 10.24 -50.16
C SER A 40 2.05 11.02 -48.99
N GLY A 41 0.73 10.98 -48.86
CA GLY A 41 0.01 11.63 -47.75
C GLY A 41 0.31 11.01 -46.38
N GLU A 42 0.40 9.68 -46.30
CA GLU A 42 0.80 8.97 -45.08
C GLU A 42 2.26 9.28 -44.70
N ASN A 43 3.16 9.41 -45.68
CA ASN A 43 4.55 9.74 -45.45
C ASN A 43 4.76 11.19 -44.97
N GLU A 44 3.98 12.15 -45.50
CA GLU A 44 3.97 13.53 -44.98
C GLU A 44 3.43 13.59 -43.54
N LYS A 45 2.38 12.82 -43.23
CA LYS A 45 1.83 12.73 -41.88
C LYS A 45 2.85 12.16 -40.89
N LEU A 46 3.49 11.03 -41.23
CA LEU A 46 4.55 10.43 -40.42
C LEU A 46 5.74 11.38 -40.24
N SER A 47 6.13 12.11 -41.28
CA SER A 47 7.19 13.13 -41.19
C SER A 47 6.84 14.24 -40.19
N SER A 48 5.57 14.68 -40.18
CA SER A 48 5.09 15.69 -39.23
C SER A 48 5.07 15.19 -37.78
N GLU A 49 4.69 13.93 -37.55
CA GLU A 49 4.67 13.30 -36.22
C GLU A 49 6.10 13.09 -35.69
N VAL A 50 7.03 12.69 -36.55
CA VAL A 50 8.46 12.58 -36.20
C VAL A 50 9.05 13.95 -35.85
N ALA A 51 8.69 15.00 -36.59
CA ALA A 51 9.13 16.36 -36.28
C ALA A 51 8.57 16.84 -34.92
N ALA A 52 7.31 16.52 -34.60
CA ALA A 52 6.69 16.82 -33.33
C ALA A 52 7.37 16.07 -32.16
N LEU A 53 7.68 14.78 -32.35
CA LEU A 53 8.40 13.97 -31.35
C LEU A 53 9.82 14.48 -31.11
N LEU A 54 10.54 14.90 -32.15
CA LEU A 54 11.87 15.50 -32.01
C LEU A 54 11.81 16.83 -31.25
N ALA A 55 10.79 17.66 -31.50
CA ALA A 55 10.57 18.90 -30.75
C ALA A 55 10.24 18.62 -29.27
N ALA A 56 9.38 17.64 -29.00
CA ALA A 56 9.03 17.21 -27.64
C ALA A 56 10.26 16.65 -26.90
N ASN A 57 11.07 15.82 -27.55
CA ASN A 57 12.28 15.25 -26.96
C ASN A 57 13.33 16.35 -26.66
N LYS A 58 13.45 17.35 -27.55
CA LYS A 58 14.32 18.52 -27.30
C LYS A 58 13.83 19.34 -26.11
N LYS A 59 12.51 19.53 -25.96
CA LYS A 59 11.93 20.20 -24.79
C LYS A 59 12.22 19.41 -23.51
N LEU A 60 12.00 18.10 -23.51
CA LEU A 60 12.25 17.21 -22.38
C LEU A 60 13.73 17.22 -21.97
N SER A 61 14.64 17.23 -22.94
CA SER A 61 16.08 17.35 -22.69
C SER A 61 16.43 18.68 -22.00
N ASN A 62 15.84 19.79 -22.43
CA ASN A 62 16.06 21.10 -21.79
C ASN A 62 15.48 21.14 -20.37
N ASP A 63 14.29 20.57 -20.16
CA ASP A 63 13.64 20.49 -18.85
C ASP A 63 14.46 19.61 -17.88
N LEU A 64 15.08 18.54 -18.39
CA LEU A 64 15.99 17.68 -17.63
C LEU A 64 17.27 18.42 -17.24
N GLU A 65 17.85 19.22 -18.14
CA GLU A 65 19.02 20.06 -17.84
C GLU A 65 18.70 21.17 -16.83
N ALA A 66 17.52 21.77 -16.91
CA ALA A 66 17.03 22.73 -15.93
C ALA A 66 16.86 22.09 -14.55
N THR A 67 16.29 20.88 -14.51
CA THR A 67 16.11 20.11 -13.27
C THR A 67 17.45 19.72 -12.64
N ARG A 68 18.42 19.26 -13.44
CA ARG A 68 19.79 18.99 -12.97
C ARG A 68 20.46 20.24 -12.40
N SER A 69 20.35 21.37 -13.09
CA SER A 69 20.88 22.64 -12.61
C SER A 69 20.24 23.09 -11.29
N GLN A 70 18.95 22.79 -11.09
CA GLN A 70 18.26 23.04 -9.85
C GLN A 70 18.73 22.11 -8.72
N ASN A 71 18.94 20.82 -9.00
CA ASN A 71 19.54 19.89 -8.06
C ASN A 71 20.96 20.30 -7.66
N ASP A 72 21.82 20.68 -8.60
CA ASP A 72 23.18 21.16 -8.29
C ASP A 72 23.15 22.42 -7.39
N ARG A 73 22.18 23.31 -7.61
CA ARG A 73 21.95 24.48 -6.73
C ARG A 73 21.47 24.07 -5.34
N LEU A 74 20.59 23.07 -5.25
CA LEU A 74 20.10 22.55 -3.97
C LEU A 74 21.20 21.81 -3.21
N GLU A 75 22.01 21.01 -3.90
CA GLU A 75 23.21 20.38 -3.35
C GLU A 75 24.23 21.41 -2.89
N GLY A 76 24.44 22.50 -3.64
CA GLY A 76 25.28 23.63 -3.21
C GLY A 76 24.72 24.35 -1.98
N LYS A 77 23.40 24.55 -1.89
CA LYS A 77 22.74 25.10 -0.69
C LYS A 77 22.83 24.13 0.49
N LEU A 78 22.70 22.84 0.27
CA LEU A 78 22.84 21.80 1.28
C LEU A 78 24.29 21.68 1.76
N ALA A 79 25.27 21.82 0.86
CA ALA A 79 26.68 21.87 1.19
C ALA A 79 27.04 23.15 1.95
N ASN A 80 26.45 24.30 1.61
CA ASN A 80 26.58 25.52 2.42
C ASN A 80 25.89 25.40 3.78
N ALA A 81 24.73 24.74 3.88
CA ALA A 81 24.07 24.47 5.16
C ALA A 81 24.85 23.46 6.02
N LYS A 82 25.51 22.47 5.41
CA LYS A 82 26.43 21.54 6.07
C LYS A 82 27.79 22.17 6.40
N GLY A 83 28.25 23.13 5.61
CA GLY A 83 29.45 23.95 5.84
C GLY A 83 29.22 25.03 6.89
N ASN A 84 27.98 25.43 7.11
CA ASN A 84 27.53 26.27 8.23
C ASN A 84 27.18 25.42 9.47
N LYS A 85 27.87 24.30 9.66
CA LYS A 85 27.97 23.62 10.95
C LYS A 85 29.10 24.29 11.74
N ASP A 86 28.69 25.24 12.60
CA ASP A 86 29.19 25.53 13.95
C ASP A 86 29.53 27.00 14.27
N PRO A 87 28.87 27.60 15.27
CA PRO A 87 29.50 28.50 16.23
C PRO A 87 30.43 27.78 17.23
N LEU A 88 30.49 26.44 17.24
CA LEU A 88 31.18 25.65 18.27
C LEU A 88 32.50 24.98 17.86
N ARG A 89 33.09 25.29 16.69
CA ARG A 89 34.32 24.64 16.23
C ARG A 89 35.52 25.58 16.10
N ASN A 90 35.73 26.43 17.10
CA ASN A 90 37.00 27.14 17.24
C ASN A 90 37.58 26.99 18.64
N GLU A 91 37.82 25.76 19.08
CA GLU A 91 38.69 25.45 20.21
C GLU A 91 39.16 23.99 20.13
N SER A 92 40.04 23.68 19.17
CA SER A 92 40.79 22.41 19.20
C SER A 92 42.15 22.55 18.53
N GLN A 93 42.97 23.44 19.09
CA GLN A 93 44.44 23.30 19.07
C GLN A 93 45.00 23.87 20.37
N ALA A 94 44.87 23.12 21.46
CA ALA A 94 45.75 23.23 22.63
C ALA A 94 45.63 21.95 23.46
N SER A 95 46.76 21.25 23.62
CA SER A 95 47.16 20.49 24.82
C SER A 95 46.10 19.61 25.50
N LYS A 96 46.21 18.28 25.36
CA LYS A 96 45.49 17.29 26.18
C LYS A 96 45.34 17.72 27.65
N PRO A 97 44.10 17.75 28.18
CA PRO A 97 43.82 17.47 29.58
C PRO A 97 43.10 16.11 29.72
N LYS A 98 43.31 15.49 30.87
CA LYS A 98 42.65 14.26 31.34
C LYS A 98 41.25 14.59 31.88
N ALA A 99 40.30 13.70 31.60
CA ALA A 99 39.04 13.44 32.32
C ALA A 99 37.92 14.50 32.24
N GLU A 100 36.70 13.99 31.97
CA GLU A 100 35.39 14.63 32.16
C GLU A 100 35.06 15.87 31.29
N GLU A 101 34.53 15.65 30.08
CA GLU A 101 33.66 16.65 29.43
C GLU A 101 32.21 16.37 29.87
N ALA A 102 31.66 17.31 30.61
CA ALA A 102 30.39 17.23 31.34
C ALA A 102 29.18 17.05 30.41
N GLY A 103 28.58 15.86 30.44
CA GLY A 103 27.18 15.68 30.04
C GLY A 103 26.25 16.45 30.97
N MET A 104 25.06 16.80 30.48
CA MET A 104 24.00 17.45 31.26
C MET A 104 23.71 16.65 32.55
N SER A 105 23.71 17.31 33.71
CA SER A 105 23.44 16.61 34.98
C SER A 105 22.00 16.05 35.00
N PRO A 106 21.71 14.98 35.77
CA PRO A 106 20.34 14.45 35.91
C PRO A 106 19.31 15.52 36.27
N ARG A 107 19.70 16.46 37.14
CA ARG A 107 18.89 17.61 37.53
C ARG A 107 18.61 18.55 36.37
N ASP A 108 19.64 18.89 35.58
CA ASP A 108 19.50 19.79 34.44
C ASP A 108 18.62 19.16 33.34
N MET A 109 18.76 17.84 33.14
CA MET A 109 17.91 17.09 32.21
C MET A 109 16.44 17.12 32.63
N LYS A 110 16.15 16.90 33.91
CA LYS A 110 14.79 17.04 34.45
C LYS A 110 14.22 18.44 34.22
N ILE A 111 14.99 19.49 34.53
CA ILE A 111 14.54 20.88 34.35
C ILE A 111 14.25 21.17 32.88
N ALA A 112 15.13 20.74 31.97
CA ALA A 112 14.96 20.96 30.54
C ALA A 112 13.72 20.22 29.99
N LEU A 113 13.47 18.98 30.42
CA LEU A 113 12.25 18.24 30.05
C LEU A 113 10.99 18.91 30.58
N GLN A 114 11.00 19.41 31.82
CA GLN A 114 9.86 20.14 32.38
C GLN A 114 9.56 21.41 31.60
N GLN A 115 10.59 22.17 31.23
CA GLN A 115 10.44 23.36 30.39
C GLN A 115 9.90 23.03 29.01
N ALA A 116 10.32 21.91 28.41
CA ALA A 116 9.82 21.45 27.12
C ALA A 116 8.32 21.09 27.17
N LEU A 117 7.81 20.62 28.30
CA LEU A 117 6.37 20.34 28.45
C LEU A 117 5.50 21.60 28.49
N ASP A 118 6.07 22.71 28.95
CA ASP A 118 5.39 24.00 28.94
C ASP A 118 5.42 24.66 27.55
N ASP A 119 6.16 24.09 26.58
CA ASP A 119 6.25 24.59 25.21
C ASP A 119 4.97 24.25 24.41
N PRO A 120 4.19 25.26 23.98
CA PRO A 120 2.98 25.04 23.18
C PRO A 120 3.30 24.59 21.75
N ASP A 121 4.51 24.81 21.24
CA ASP A 121 4.90 24.37 19.90
C ASP A 121 5.33 22.89 19.92
N PRO A 122 4.58 22.00 19.26
CA PRO A 122 4.86 20.57 19.27
C PRO A 122 6.18 20.20 18.58
N ILE A 123 6.70 21.04 17.67
CA ILE A 123 7.93 20.74 16.93
C ILE A 123 9.15 20.99 17.82
N THR A 124 9.20 22.14 18.50
CA THR A 124 10.30 22.49 19.42
C THR A 124 10.28 21.59 20.64
N ARG A 125 9.09 21.28 21.19
CA ARG A 125 8.94 20.29 22.26
C ARG A 125 9.54 18.93 21.85
N ALA A 126 9.13 18.39 20.71
CA ALA A 126 9.62 17.09 20.24
C ALA A 126 11.14 17.07 20.03
N GLN A 127 11.71 18.17 19.53
CA GLN A 127 13.16 18.30 19.37
C GLN A 127 13.89 18.19 20.72
N VAL A 128 13.47 18.96 21.73
CA VAL A 128 14.10 18.92 23.06
C VAL A 128 13.99 17.53 23.68
N PHE A 129 12.82 16.89 23.59
CA PHE A 129 12.64 15.52 24.07
C PHE A 129 13.59 14.54 23.39
N ALA A 130 13.69 14.58 22.06
CA ALA A 130 14.58 13.70 21.31
C ALA A 130 16.06 13.92 21.68
N ASP A 131 16.51 15.17 21.78
CA ASP A 131 17.90 15.52 22.11
C ASP A 131 18.30 15.07 23.53
N LEU A 132 17.40 15.24 24.49
CA LEU A 132 17.64 14.84 25.88
C LEU A 132 17.62 13.31 26.03
N LEU A 133 16.62 12.65 25.45
CA LEU A 133 16.47 11.19 25.55
C LEU A 133 17.55 10.43 24.76
N ALA A 134 18.15 11.05 23.73
CA ALA A 134 19.32 10.48 23.05
C ALA A 134 20.51 10.24 24.00
N ASN A 135 20.56 10.95 25.14
CA ASN A 135 21.59 10.82 26.18
C ASN A 135 21.07 10.16 27.47
N LEU A 136 19.90 9.52 27.43
CA LEU A 136 19.35 8.77 28.55
C LEU A 136 20.26 7.59 28.93
N ASN A 137 20.51 7.42 30.22
CA ASN A 137 21.35 6.37 30.78
C ASN A 137 20.97 6.05 32.23
N ALA A 138 21.66 5.08 32.84
CA ALA A 138 21.38 4.62 34.19
C ALA A 138 21.55 5.71 35.28
N GLU A 139 22.34 6.76 35.05
CA GLU A 139 22.58 7.82 36.03
C GLU A 139 21.49 8.91 36.02
N ASN A 140 20.79 9.09 34.89
CA ASN A 140 19.81 10.17 34.71
C ASN A 140 18.36 9.70 34.53
N VAL A 141 18.12 8.40 34.29
CA VAL A 141 16.77 7.87 34.04
C VAL A 141 15.78 8.20 35.13
N GLU A 142 16.15 8.08 36.41
CA GLU A 142 15.26 8.40 37.54
C GLU A 142 14.78 9.85 37.51
N SER A 143 15.67 10.80 37.19
CA SER A 143 15.31 12.22 37.07
C SER A 143 14.37 12.49 35.89
N VAL A 144 14.51 11.73 34.79
CA VAL A 144 13.58 11.77 33.66
C VAL A 144 12.22 11.19 34.07
N LEU A 145 12.20 10.05 34.78
CA LEU A 145 10.95 9.41 35.21
C LEU A 145 10.11 10.30 36.12
N GLU A 146 10.73 11.16 36.95
CA GLU A 146 10.00 12.16 37.75
C GLU A 146 9.15 13.12 36.90
N VAL A 147 9.56 13.40 35.66
CA VAL A 147 8.77 14.20 34.71
C VAL A 147 7.59 13.38 34.16
N TYR A 148 7.87 12.14 33.76
CA TYR A 148 6.87 11.25 33.17
C TYR A 148 5.84 10.71 34.18
N GLN A 149 6.16 10.62 35.47
CA GLN A 149 5.23 10.21 36.53
C GLN A 149 3.93 11.01 36.53
N ASN A 150 4.01 12.31 36.23
CA ASN A 150 2.86 13.21 36.21
C ASN A 150 2.23 13.37 34.81
N MET A 151 2.84 12.76 33.79
CA MET A 151 2.35 12.81 32.41
C MET A 151 1.33 11.69 32.17
N PRO A 152 0.08 11.99 31.79
CA PRO A 152 -0.90 10.97 31.45
C PRO A 152 -0.42 10.10 30.28
N MET A 153 -0.54 8.78 30.37
CA MET A 153 -0.19 7.86 29.29
C MET A 153 -1.36 7.69 28.30
N GLY A 154 -1.85 8.81 27.78
CA GLY A 154 -2.91 8.89 26.77
C GLY A 154 -2.37 9.05 25.34
N PHE A 155 -3.28 9.24 24.38
CA PHE A 155 -2.91 9.43 22.96
C PHE A 155 -2.05 10.68 22.75
N GLU A 156 -2.28 11.70 23.58
CA GLU A 156 -1.63 13.01 23.54
C GLU A 156 -0.12 12.97 23.84
N ASN A 157 0.35 12.00 24.62
CA ASN A 157 1.76 11.87 25.02
C ASN A 157 2.44 10.61 24.45
N MET A 158 1.78 9.89 23.53
CA MET A 158 2.29 8.61 23.02
C MET A 158 3.67 8.72 22.38
N GLN A 159 3.98 9.85 21.74
CA GLN A 159 5.27 10.04 21.06
C GLN A 159 6.40 10.19 22.08
N GLU A 160 6.18 10.98 23.12
CA GLU A 160 7.13 11.19 24.23
C GLU A 160 7.40 9.89 24.97
N TYR A 161 6.36 9.06 25.21
CA TYR A 161 6.54 7.73 25.79
C TYR A 161 7.26 6.77 24.85
N ARG A 162 6.98 6.80 23.54
CA ARG A 162 7.68 5.95 22.57
C ARG A 162 9.18 6.26 22.55
N LEU A 163 9.55 7.55 22.55
CA LEU A 163 10.95 7.98 22.60
C LEU A 163 11.62 7.55 23.91
N LEU A 164 10.96 7.73 25.06
CA LEU A 164 11.49 7.32 26.36
C LEU A 164 11.75 5.81 26.38
N LEU A 165 10.76 5.02 26.00
CA LEU A 165 10.86 3.56 26.06
C LEU A 165 11.91 3.04 25.09
N TYR A 166 11.98 3.59 23.88
CA TYR A 166 13.05 3.26 22.93
C TYR A 166 14.43 3.56 23.52
N ALA A 167 14.65 4.78 24.04
CA ALA A 167 15.93 5.17 24.61
C ALA A 167 16.32 4.34 25.84
N TRP A 168 15.37 4.10 26.74
CA TRP A 168 15.59 3.32 27.96
C TRP A 168 15.86 1.84 27.64
N GLY A 169 15.12 1.30 26.68
CA GLY A 169 15.29 -0.07 26.20
C GLY A 169 16.69 -0.40 25.68
N ARG A 170 17.44 0.60 25.21
CA ARG A 170 18.81 0.41 24.72
C ARG A 170 19.81 0.05 25.82
N PHE A 171 19.50 0.30 27.09
CA PHE A 171 20.38 -0.04 28.21
C PHE A 171 19.69 -0.82 29.34
N ASP A 172 18.37 -0.69 29.53
CA ASP A 172 17.61 -1.42 30.55
C ASP A 172 16.13 -1.60 30.14
N ALA A 173 15.88 -2.45 29.15
CA ALA A 173 14.53 -2.76 28.70
C ALA A 173 13.65 -3.44 29.77
N PRO A 174 14.14 -4.39 30.60
CA PRO A 174 13.34 -4.98 31.66
C PRO A 174 12.77 -3.93 32.63
N ALA A 175 13.57 -2.94 33.05
CA ALA A 175 13.07 -1.86 33.89
C ALA A 175 12.04 -0.97 33.16
N ALA A 176 12.28 -0.65 31.88
CA ALA A 176 11.35 0.12 31.07
C ALA A 176 9.98 -0.58 30.90
N ILE A 177 9.99 -1.90 30.71
CA ILE A 177 8.78 -2.72 30.60
C ILE A 177 8.04 -2.79 31.95
N ALA A 178 8.78 -3.01 33.04
CA ALA A 178 8.21 -3.01 34.39
C ALA A 178 7.50 -1.69 34.70
N TYR A 179 8.14 -0.55 34.38
CA TYR A 179 7.56 0.79 34.55
C TYR A 179 6.21 0.96 33.82
N VAL A 180 6.07 0.42 32.61
CA VAL A 180 4.81 0.47 31.85
C VAL A 180 3.76 -0.46 32.46
N ASN A 181 4.16 -1.66 32.88
CA ASN A 181 3.25 -2.67 33.42
C ASN A 181 2.69 -2.28 34.80
N GLU A 182 3.46 -1.56 35.63
CA GLU A 182 3.03 -1.06 36.94
C GLU A 182 1.90 -0.02 36.87
N ARG A 183 1.67 0.59 35.70
CA ARG A 183 0.63 1.60 35.48
C ARG A 183 -0.77 1.01 35.20
N ASP A 184 -0.93 -0.31 35.27
CA ASP A 184 -2.19 -1.05 35.13
C ASP A 184 -3.07 -0.62 33.93
N MET A 185 -2.49 -0.68 32.73
CA MET A 185 -3.19 -0.34 31.47
C MET A 185 -3.77 -1.57 30.77
N GLY A 186 -3.81 -2.72 31.45
CA GLY A 186 -4.13 -4.02 30.85
C GLY A 186 -3.33 -4.28 29.57
N MET A 187 -4.00 -4.86 28.57
CA MET A 187 -3.36 -5.26 27.31
C MET A 187 -2.70 -4.10 26.55
N ARG A 188 -3.20 -2.87 26.69
CA ARG A 188 -2.60 -1.68 26.07
C ARG A 188 -1.18 -1.42 26.60
N GLY A 189 -0.91 -1.75 27.87
CA GLY A 189 0.41 -1.63 28.48
C GLY A 189 1.47 -2.44 27.74
N HIS A 190 1.17 -3.71 27.42
CA HIS A 190 2.11 -4.56 26.68
C HIS A 190 2.45 -4.00 25.29
N PHE A 191 1.46 -3.43 24.57
CA PHE A 191 1.72 -2.77 23.29
C PHE A 191 2.60 -1.52 23.43
N VAL A 192 2.40 -0.71 24.48
CA VAL A 192 3.26 0.45 24.74
C VAL A 192 4.68 0.01 25.10
N ALA A 193 4.83 -1.01 25.95
CA ALA A 193 6.10 -1.57 26.37
C ALA A 193 6.95 -2.14 25.22
N THR A 194 6.34 -2.47 24.07
CA THR A 194 7.09 -2.87 22.86
C THR A 194 8.11 -1.84 22.41
N GLY A 195 7.95 -0.56 22.76
CA GLY A 195 8.96 0.48 22.49
C GLY A 195 10.31 0.19 23.15
N ALA A 196 10.31 -0.42 24.35
CA ALA A 196 11.54 -0.82 25.02
C ALA A 196 12.24 -1.98 24.30
N LEU A 197 11.49 -2.96 23.81
CA LEU A 197 12.05 -4.04 23.01
C LEU A 197 12.52 -3.56 21.64
N GLU A 198 11.85 -2.57 21.04
CA GLU A 198 12.31 -1.93 19.80
C GLU A 198 13.69 -1.28 20.00
N GLY A 199 13.87 -0.57 21.12
CA GLY A 199 15.17 -0.03 21.52
C GLY A 199 16.23 -1.11 21.74
N TRP A 200 15.91 -2.14 22.53
CA TRP A 200 16.86 -3.22 22.83
C TRP A 200 17.27 -4.01 21.58
N ALA A 201 16.30 -4.45 20.79
CA ALA A 201 16.53 -5.27 19.61
C ALA A 201 17.16 -4.51 18.44
N SER A 202 17.14 -3.17 18.45
CA SER A 202 17.91 -2.37 17.48
C SER A 202 19.42 -2.56 17.61
N TYR A 203 19.91 -3.09 18.74
CA TYR A 203 21.32 -3.32 19.01
C TYR A 203 21.65 -4.77 19.40
N ASP A 204 20.82 -5.40 20.24
CA ASP A 204 21.02 -6.79 20.70
C ASP A 204 19.69 -7.58 20.64
N PRO A 205 19.25 -7.97 19.43
CA PRO A 205 18.01 -8.71 19.26
C PRO A 205 18.03 -10.08 19.93
N GLN A 206 19.18 -10.73 20.03
CA GLN A 206 19.30 -12.07 20.62
C GLN A 206 19.09 -12.04 22.14
N ALA A 207 19.62 -11.02 22.84
CA ALA A 207 19.35 -10.84 24.26
C ALA A 207 17.87 -10.52 24.52
N ALA A 208 17.24 -9.70 23.67
CA ALA A 208 15.82 -9.38 23.77
C ALA A 208 14.93 -10.63 23.59
N ILE A 209 15.23 -11.47 22.60
CA ILE A 209 14.51 -12.75 22.36
C ILE A 209 14.67 -13.70 23.54
N LYS A 210 15.91 -13.84 24.06
CA LYS A 210 16.16 -14.67 25.23
C LYS A 210 15.29 -14.23 26.41
N TRP A 211 15.22 -12.92 26.67
CA TRP A 211 14.40 -12.37 27.75
C TRP A 211 12.91 -12.66 27.56
N ILE A 212 12.37 -12.54 26.34
CA ILE A 212 10.97 -12.88 26.02
C ILE A 212 10.67 -14.35 26.36
N ASN A 213 11.58 -15.27 25.99
CA ASN A 213 11.41 -16.70 26.23
C ASN A 213 11.50 -17.08 27.71
N GLU A 214 12.08 -16.22 28.56
CA GLU A 214 12.19 -16.43 30.01
C GLU A 214 10.99 -15.89 30.80
N GLN A 215 10.00 -15.28 30.13
CA GLN A 215 8.81 -14.74 30.80
C GLN A 215 7.82 -15.84 31.22
N ASP A 216 7.19 -15.70 32.39
CA ASP A 216 6.16 -16.64 32.85
C ASP A 216 4.86 -16.53 32.03
N ASP A 217 4.43 -15.30 31.71
CA ASP A 217 3.25 -15.04 30.87
C ASP A 217 3.65 -14.98 29.39
N GLN A 218 3.71 -16.16 28.77
CA GLN A 218 4.04 -16.29 27.34
C GLN A 218 3.02 -15.62 26.41
N ARG A 219 1.77 -15.43 26.86
CA ARG A 219 0.75 -14.74 26.05
C ARG A 219 1.00 -13.24 26.00
N ALA A 220 1.39 -12.63 27.12
CA ALA A 220 1.83 -11.24 27.13
C ALA A 220 3.18 -11.08 26.43
N ALA A 221 4.09 -12.05 26.61
CA ALA A 221 5.41 -12.04 26.01
C ALA A 221 5.38 -12.06 24.47
N SER A 222 4.40 -12.75 23.86
CA SER A 222 4.29 -12.79 22.39
C SER A 222 4.02 -11.42 21.76
N ILE A 223 3.40 -10.48 22.49
CA ILE A 223 3.22 -9.09 22.04
C ILE A 223 4.57 -8.36 21.92
N TYR A 224 5.53 -8.69 22.77
CA TYR A 224 6.85 -8.05 22.76
C TYR A 224 7.66 -8.35 21.49
N ASN A 225 7.33 -9.43 20.78
CA ASN A 225 7.92 -9.74 19.47
C ASN A 225 7.71 -8.62 18.45
N PHE A 226 6.64 -7.84 18.54
CA PHE A 226 6.46 -6.65 17.69
C PHE A 226 7.58 -5.63 17.88
N GLY A 227 8.02 -5.41 19.12
CA GLY A 227 9.14 -4.52 19.42
C GLY A 227 10.44 -5.09 18.86
N VAL A 228 10.70 -6.38 19.13
CA VAL A 228 11.90 -7.07 18.61
C VAL A 228 12.00 -6.97 17.10
N VAL A 229 10.94 -7.32 16.38
CA VAL A 229 10.92 -7.29 14.92
C VAL A 229 11.11 -5.87 14.39
N ARG A 230 10.45 -4.86 14.98
CA ARG A 230 10.65 -3.46 14.55
C ARG A 230 12.08 -2.97 14.79
N GLY A 231 12.65 -3.28 15.95
CA GLY A 231 14.01 -2.90 16.31
C GLY A 231 15.04 -3.57 15.40
N TRP A 232 14.97 -4.88 15.28
CA TRP A 232 15.93 -5.67 14.49
C TRP A 232 15.83 -5.34 12.99
N ALA A 233 14.62 -5.29 12.42
CA ALA A 233 14.43 -5.03 11.00
C ALA A 233 14.88 -3.63 10.55
N SER A 234 15.17 -2.70 11.49
CA SER A 234 15.72 -1.39 11.15
C SER A 234 17.15 -1.44 10.61
N HIS A 235 17.88 -2.53 10.88
CA HIS A 235 19.27 -2.72 10.44
C HIS A 235 19.53 -4.10 9.81
N ASP A 236 18.67 -5.09 10.07
CA ASP A 236 18.77 -6.43 9.50
C ASP A 236 17.36 -7.03 9.35
N VAL A 237 16.71 -6.69 8.23
CA VAL A 237 15.37 -7.18 7.90
C VAL A 237 15.34 -8.68 7.65
N ALA A 238 16.43 -9.27 7.14
CA ALA A 238 16.54 -10.70 6.87
C ALA A 238 16.56 -11.51 8.17
N GLY A 239 17.40 -11.14 9.14
CA GLY A 239 17.43 -11.79 10.45
C GLY A 239 16.10 -11.66 11.20
N ALA A 240 15.46 -10.49 11.14
CA ALA A 240 14.12 -10.30 11.71
C ALA A 240 13.06 -11.18 11.03
N ALA A 241 13.16 -11.38 9.72
CA ALA A 241 12.26 -12.26 8.98
C ALA A 241 12.45 -13.73 9.34
N GLU A 242 13.70 -14.21 9.41
CA GLU A 242 14.02 -15.56 9.87
C GLU A 242 13.44 -15.82 11.27
N TYR A 243 13.59 -14.86 12.17
CA TYR A 243 12.99 -14.95 13.50
C TYR A 243 11.48 -15.10 13.46
N VAL A 244 10.76 -14.25 12.71
CA VAL A 244 9.30 -14.37 12.57
C VAL A 244 8.88 -15.72 12.00
N THR A 245 9.61 -16.27 11.04
CA THR A 245 9.29 -17.61 10.52
C THR A 245 9.46 -18.69 11.59
N SER A 246 10.46 -18.56 12.47
CA SER A 246 10.77 -19.52 13.53
C SER A 246 9.82 -19.50 14.73
N LEU A 247 9.00 -18.46 14.88
CA LEU A 247 8.03 -18.36 15.98
C LEU A 247 6.94 -19.45 15.86
N ASP A 248 6.43 -19.90 17.00
CA ASP A 248 5.24 -20.76 17.04
C ASP A 248 4.03 -20.05 16.40
N GLU A 249 3.05 -20.84 15.96
CA GLU A 249 1.81 -20.30 15.36
C GLU A 249 1.11 -19.33 16.33
N GLY A 250 0.75 -18.15 15.81
CA GLY A 250 0.14 -17.10 16.61
C GLY A 250 -0.51 -16.02 15.74
N TRP A 251 -1.51 -15.34 16.29
CA TRP A 251 -2.26 -14.27 15.61
C TRP A 251 -1.35 -13.08 15.24
N GLU A 252 -0.25 -12.92 15.97
CA GLU A 252 0.73 -11.88 15.82
C GLU A 252 1.62 -12.04 14.57
N LYS A 253 1.84 -13.28 14.08
CA LYS A 253 2.75 -13.54 12.95
C LYS A 253 2.31 -12.79 11.69
N GLY A 254 1.02 -12.84 11.35
CA GLY A 254 0.48 -12.12 10.19
C GLY A 254 0.71 -10.60 10.24
N ARG A 255 0.64 -10.01 11.44
CA ARG A 255 0.96 -8.58 11.64
C ARG A 255 2.45 -8.30 11.50
N MET A 256 3.31 -9.18 12.02
CA MET A 256 4.77 -9.06 11.86
C MET A 256 5.21 -9.21 10.39
N VAL A 257 4.57 -10.11 9.63
CA VAL A 257 4.76 -10.22 8.18
C VAL A 257 4.42 -8.91 7.48
N GLY A 258 3.34 -8.23 7.87
CA GLY A 258 3.02 -6.89 7.37
C GLY A 258 4.11 -5.86 7.67
N MET A 259 4.66 -5.87 8.90
CA MET A 259 5.78 -4.99 9.28
C MET A 259 7.03 -5.26 8.44
N LEU A 260 7.40 -6.53 8.26
CA LEU A 260 8.55 -6.94 7.45
C LEU A 260 8.34 -6.56 5.98
N THR A 261 7.13 -6.75 5.45
CA THR A 261 6.76 -6.31 4.09
C THR A 261 7.07 -4.83 3.91
N SER A 262 6.66 -3.97 4.85
CA SER A 262 6.96 -2.53 4.79
C SER A 262 8.45 -2.22 4.91
N GLN A 263 9.25 -3.04 5.58
CA GLN A 263 10.70 -2.85 5.64
C GLN A 263 11.38 -3.27 4.34
N PHE A 264 11.06 -4.44 3.79
CA PHE A 264 11.58 -4.88 2.50
C PHE A 264 11.17 -3.94 1.35
N LEU A 265 9.97 -3.38 1.38
CA LEU A 265 9.55 -2.37 0.38
C LEU A 265 10.41 -1.10 0.40
N LYS A 266 11.05 -0.75 1.52
CA LYS A 266 12.03 0.35 1.55
C LYS A 266 13.32 0.01 0.81
N GLU A 267 13.67 -1.27 0.70
CA GLU A 267 14.75 -1.76 -0.15
C GLU A 267 14.32 -1.90 -1.61
N GLY A 268 13.00 -1.96 -1.85
CA GLY A 268 12.35 -1.94 -3.15
C GLY A 268 11.47 -3.17 -3.38
N PHE A 269 10.50 -3.03 -4.29
CA PHE A 269 9.57 -4.11 -4.64
C PHE A 269 10.27 -5.43 -5.05
N PRO A 270 11.39 -5.43 -5.82
CA PRO A 270 12.12 -6.66 -6.13
C PRO A 270 12.65 -7.44 -4.91
N ALA A 271 13.13 -6.74 -3.88
CA ALA A 271 13.60 -7.39 -2.65
C ALA A 271 12.42 -7.97 -1.87
N ALA A 272 11.32 -7.23 -1.80
CA ALA A 272 10.13 -7.61 -1.04
C ALA A 272 9.40 -8.82 -1.65
N ARG A 273 9.25 -8.87 -2.99
CA ARG A 273 8.66 -10.04 -3.66
C ARG A 273 9.55 -11.28 -3.53
N GLN A 274 10.88 -11.12 -3.67
CA GLN A 274 11.82 -12.23 -3.49
C GLN A 274 11.69 -12.83 -2.09
N TRP A 275 11.62 -12.00 -1.06
CA TRP A 275 11.39 -12.49 0.30
C TRP A 275 10.03 -13.21 0.45
N ALA A 276 8.94 -12.61 -0.04
CA ALA A 276 7.62 -13.23 0.06
C ALA A 276 7.56 -14.60 -0.65
N GLU A 277 8.25 -14.74 -1.79
CA GLU A 277 8.34 -15.98 -2.55
C GLU A 277 9.08 -17.10 -1.81
N THR A 278 10.03 -16.76 -0.92
CA THR A 278 10.79 -17.72 -0.10
C THR A 278 10.06 -18.23 1.14
N LEU A 279 8.89 -17.69 1.46
CA LEU A 279 8.09 -18.18 2.58
C LEU A 279 7.48 -19.55 2.24
N ASP A 280 7.80 -20.56 3.05
CA ASP A 280 7.28 -21.93 2.92
C ASP A 280 5.91 -22.11 3.58
N ASP A 281 5.59 -21.31 4.59
CA ASP A 281 4.29 -21.32 5.26
C ASP A 281 3.26 -20.57 4.40
N ASP A 282 2.23 -21.29 3.91
CA ASP A 282 1.22 -20.75 3.01
C ASP A 282 0.45 -19.55 3.60
N SER A 283 0.21 -19.54 4.92
CA SER A 283 -0.49 -18.46 5.60
C SER A 283 0.37 -17.19 5.67
N LEU A 284 1.65 -17.34 6.00
CA LEU A 284 2.60 -16.23 6.00
C LEU A 284 2.85 -15.72 4.57
N LYS A 285 2.97 -16.64 3.60
CA LYS A 285 3.10 -16.31 2.17
C LYS A 285 1.89 -15.54 1.67
N ALA A 286 0.68 -16.02 1.94
CA ALA A 286 -0.55 -15.31 1.58
C ALA A 286 -0.65 -13.93 2.22
N SER A 287 -0.25 -13.82 3.50
CA SER A 287 -0.18 -12.53 4.19
C SER A 287 0.84 -11.59 3.53
N ALA A 288 2.04 -12.07 3.19
CA ALA A 288 3.06 -11.25 2.54
C ALA A 288 2.59 -10.77 1.16
N PHE A 289 2.03 -11.67 0.36
CA PHE A 289 1.48 -11.35 -0.96
C PHE A 289 0.38 -10.29 -0.89
N ARG A 290 -0.61 -10.48 -0.01
CA ARG A 290 -1.69 -9.51 0.19
C ARG A 290 -1.17 -8.15 0.67
N ASN A 291 -0.20 -8.15 1.58
CA ASN A 291 0.42 -6.90 2.06
C ASN A 291 1.24 -6.18 0.97
N LEU A 292 1.91 -6.91 0.09
CA LEU A 292 2.64 -6.36 -1.05
C LEU A 292 1.67 -5.76 -2.07
N SER A 293 0.61 -6.48 -2.45
CA SER A 293 -0.42 -5.97 -3.35
C SER A 293 -1.10 -4.73 -2.80
N ARG A 294 -1.43 -4.71 -1.50
CA ARG A 294 -2.04 -3.54 -0.87
C ARG A 294 -1.12 -2.32 -0.81
N GLN A 295 0.16 -2.51 -0.54
CA GLN A 295 1.10 -1.40 -0.34
C GLN A 295 1.65 -0.87 -1.66
N GLN A 296 2.19 -1.76 -2.51
CA GLN A 296 2.75 -1.37 -3.81
C GLN A 296 1.64 -1.04 -4.81
N GLY A 297 0.52 -1.78 -4.79
CA GLY A 297 -0.57 -1.62 -5.76
C GLY A 297 -1.32 -0.29 -5.67
N ARG A 298 -1.19 0.44 -4.56
CA ARG A 298 -1.73 1.80 -4.42
C ARG A 298 -1.11 2.79 -5.41
N GLU A 299 0.20 2.67 -5.65
CA GLU A 299 0.94 3.60 -6.51
C GLU A 299 1.32 2.96 -7.84
N GLU A 300 1.72 1.67 -7.82
CA GLU A 300 2.24 0.93 -8.96
C GLU A 300 1.44 -0.38 -9.22
N PRO A 301 0.11 -0.31 -9.47
CA PRO A 301 -0.73 -1.49 -9.65
C PRO A 301 -0.30 -2.36 -10.84
N ALA A 302 0.20 -1.76 -11.93
CA ALA A 302 0.67 -2.51 -13.09
C ALA A 302 1.94 -3.35 -12.79
N GLU A 303 2.81 -2.89 -11.89
CA GLU A 303 3.99 -3.66 -11.46
C GLU A 303 3.56 -4.88 -10.62
N VAL A 304 2.60 -4.67 -9.70
CA VAL A 304 2.00 -5.76 -8.92
C VAL A 304 1.26 -6.75 -9.82
N ALA A 305 0.52 -6.27 -10.82
CA ALA A 305 -0.20 -7.09 -11.77
C ALA A 305 0.73 -8.01 -12.58
N ALA A 306 1.87 -7.49 -13.04
CA ALA A 306 2.87 -8.29 -13.75
C ALA A 306 3.41 -9.42 -12.86
N TRP A 307 3.66 -9.13 -11.57
CA TRP A 307 4.12 -10.11 -10.60
C TRP A 307 3.04 -11.15 -10.25
N LEU A 308 1.83 -10.73 -9.88
CA LEU A 308 0.75 -11.64 -9.51
C LEU A 308 0.34 -12.58 -10.64
N LYS A 309 0.49 -12.15 -11.91
CA LYS A 309 0.22 -13.00 -13.07
C LYS A 309 1.05 -14.29 -13.07
N GLU A 310 2.27 -14.24 -12.55
CA GLU A 310 3.15 -15.42 -12.42
C GLU A 310 2.68 -16.40 -11.34
N HIS A 311 1.76 -15.96 -10.47
CA HIS A 311 1.22 -16.72 -9.35
C HIS A 311 -0.28 -17.02 -9.48
N ALA A 312 -0.91 -16.69 -10.60
CA ALA A 312 -2.33 -16.92 -10.82
C ALA A 312 -2.70 -18.41 -10.62
N GLY A 313 -3.82 -18.64 -9.92
CA GLY A 313 -4.32 -19.98 -9.61
C GLY A 313 -3.64 -20.67 -8.41
N GLN A 314 -2.80 -19.95 -7.66
CA GLN A 314 -2.28 -20.42 -6.37
C GLN A 314 -3.13 -19.87 -5.23
N GLU A 315 -3.56 -20.73 -4.30
CA GLU A 315 -4.44 -20.36 -3.18
C GLU A 315 -3.87 -19.21 -2.33
N TYR A 316 -2.56 -19.21 -2.06
CA TYR A 316 -1.91 -18.14 -1.30
C TYR A 316 -1.99 -16.76 -1.99
N SER A 317 -2.18 -16.73 -3.31
CA SER A 317 -2.20 -15.50 -4.11
C SER A 317 -3.61 -14.94 -4.32
N ASP A 318 -4.67 -15.74 -4.14
CA ASP A 318 -6.03 -15.37 -4.55
C ASP A 318 -6.50 -14.07 -3.89
N GLY A 319 -6.34 -13.94 -2.58
CA GLY A 319 -6.70 -12.71 -1.85
C GLY A 319 -5.82 -11.49 -2.17
N SER A 320 -4.76 -11.65 -2.96
CA SER A 320 -3.90 -10.55 -3.41
C SER A 320 -4.40 -9.90 -4.69
N PHE A 321 -5.21 -10.64 -5.47
CA PHE A 321 -5.89 -10.12 -6.63
C PHE A 321 -7.07 -9.23 -6.27
N GLU A 322 -7.77 -9.52 -5.17
CA GLU A 322 -8.77 -8.63 -4.57
C GLU A 322 -8.18 -7.25 -4.29
N GLU A 323 -7.08 -7.18 -3.53
CA GLU A 323 -6.38 -5.93 -3.23
C GLU A 323 -5.87 -5.21 -4.50
N LEU A 324 -5.43 -5.97 -5.51
CA LEU A 324 -5.02 -5.38 -6.79
C LEU A 324 -6.23 -4.79 -7.53
N GLY A 325 -7.36 -5.50 -7.56
CA GLY A 325 -8.60 -5.04 -8.17
C GLY A 325 -9.12 -3.76 -7.52
N GLU A 326 -9.13 -3.69 -6.20
CA GLU A 326 -9.53 -2.50 -5.44
C GLU A 326 -8.63 -1.29 -5.77
N ASN A 327 -7.30 -1.47 -5.68
CA ASN A 327 -6.37 -0.36 -5.86
C ASN A 327 -6.28 0.10 -7.32
N TRP A 328 -6.25 -0.84 -8.27
CA TRP A 328 -6.18 -0.51 -9.69
C TRP A 328 -7.52 -0.02 -10.22
N GLY A 329 -8.64 -0.62 -9.80
CA GLY A 329 -9.99 -0.20 -10.16
C GLY A 329 -10.29 1.26 -9.78
N ARG A 330 -9.80 1.72 -8.62
CA ARG A 330 -9.90 3.14 -8.22
C ARG A 330 -9.11 4.10 -9.12
N ARG A 331 -8.06 3.63 -9.78
CA ARG A 331 -7.10 4.47 -10.51
C ARG A 331 -7.31 4.44 -12.02
N ASP A 332 -7.46 3.24 -12.57
CA ASP A 332 -7.63 2.97 -13.99
C ASP A 332 -8.44 1.68 -14.15
N PRO A 333 -9.77 1.75 -13.99
CA PRO A 333 -10.63 0.57 -14.04
C PRO A 333 -10.62 -0.11 -15.41
N ALA A 334 -10.41 0.63 -16.50
CA ALA A 334 -10.32 0.09 -17.84
C ALA A 334 -9.06 -0.77 -18.04
N ALA A 335 -7.91 -0.33 -17.52
CA ALA A 335 -6.71 -1.16 -17.54
C ALA A 335 -6.82 -2.37 -16.59
N ALA A 336 -7.42 -2.17 -15.42
CA ALA A 336 -7.61 -3.23 -14.43
C ALA A 336 -8.53 -4.35 -14.96
N ILE A 337 -9.69 -4.00 -15.52
CA ILE A 337 -10.63 -4.99 -16.08
C ILE A 337 -9.98 -5.78 -17.22
N ALA A 338 -9.24 -5.10 -18.10
CA ALA A 338 -8.53 -5.75 -19.20
C ALA A 338 -7.47 -6.74 -18.71
N TYR A 339 -6.78 -6.44 -17.60
CA TYR A 339 -5.85 -7.38 -16.97
C TYR A 339 -6.58 -8.62 -16.43
N PHE A 340 -7.67 -8.45 -15.70
CA PHE A 340 -8.43 -9.57 -15.13
C PHE A 340 -9.09 -10.45 -16.20
N GLU A 341 -9.49 -9.87 -17.34
CA GLU A 341 -10.02 -10.63 -18.47
C GLU A 341 -8.97 -11.57 -19.10
N ASP A 342 -7.69 -11.18 -19.09
CA ASP A 342 -6.57 -11.96 -19.62
C ASP A 342 -6.05 -13.03 -18.64
N LEU A 343 -6.49 -13.01 -17.37
CA LEU A 343 -6.13 -14.05 -16.42
C LEU A 343 -6.88 -15.37 -16.68
N PRO A 344 -6.25 -16.52 -16.39
CA PRO A 344 -6.96 -17.79 -16.38
C PRO A 344 -8.11 -17.76 -15.37
N ALA A 345 -9.19 -18.48 -15.68
CA ALA A 345 -10.32 -18.64 -14.75
C ALA A 345 -9.84 -19.21 -13.41
N GLY A 346 -10.30 -18.63 -12.31
CA GLY A 346 -9.89 -18.97 -10.96
C GLY A 346 -10.36 -17.93 -9.95
N GLU A 347 -10.15 -18.21 -8.67
CA GLU A 347 -10.66 -17.38 -7.58
C GLU A 347 -10.04 -15.97 -7.59
N GLY A 348 -8.72 -15.85 -7.75
CA GLY A 348 -8.08 -14.54 -7.88
C GLY A 348 -8.63 -13.69 -9.04
N ARG A 349 -8.91 -14.31 -10.20
CA ARG A 349 -9.55 -13.59 -11.32
C ARG A 349 -10.95 -13.12 -10.95
N ARG A 350 -11.76 -14.01 -10.38
CA ARG A 350 -13.14 -13.73 -9.99
C ARG A 350 -13.20 -12.58 -8.98
N GLN A 351 -12.47 -12.68 -7.88
CA GLN A 351 -12.47 -11.67 -6.82
C GLN A 351 -11.95 -10.31 -7.30
N GLY A 352 -10.80 -10.30 -7.97
CA GLY A 352 -10.24 -9.05 -8.47
C GLY A 352 -11.14 -8.39 -9.53
N MET A 353 -11.82 -9.16 -10.37
CA MET A 353 -12.80 -8.64 -11.33
C MET A 353 -13.97 -7.94 -10.61
N LEU A 354 -14.52 -8.57 -9.56
CA LEU A 354 -15.63 -7.98 -8.80
C LEU A 354 -15.22 -6.68 -8.10
N GLU A 355 -14.02 -6.63 -7.52
CA GLU A 355 -13.48 -5.40 -6.92
C GLU A 355 -13.29 -4.29 -7.97
N VAL A 356 -12.82 -4.62 -9.17
CA VAL A 356 -12.74 -3.64 -10.27
C VAL A 356 -14.12 -3.17 -10.67
N VAL A 357 -15.10 -4.06 -10.81
CA VAL A 357 -16.48 -3.69 -11.15
C VAL A 357 -17.06 -2.78 -10.08
N GLU A 358 -16.86 -3.08 -8.79
CA GLU A 358 -17.32 -2.22 -7.69
C GLU A 358 -16.72 -0.81 -7.79
N GLU A 359 -15.40 -0.68 -7.90
CA GLU A 359 -14.73 0.63 -7.94
C GLU A 359 -15.00 1.40 -9.26
N TRP A 360 -15.13 0.68 -10.38
CA TRP A 360 -15.52 1.26 -11.66
C TRP A 360 -16.97 1.76 -11.63
N SER A 361 -17.88 1.03 -10.97
CA SER A 361 -19.30 1.41 -10.86
C SER A 361 -19.50 2.69 -10.06
N ARG A 362 -18.68 2.90 -9.03
CA ARG A 362 -18.71 4.12 -8.21
C ARG A 362 -18.25 5.35 -8.97
N SER A 363 -17.41 5.20 -9.98
CA SER A 363 -16.81 6.30 -10.73
C SER A 363 -17.47 6.54 -12.09
N GLU A 364 -17.71 5.47 -12.86
CA GLU A 364 -18.20 5.50 -14.24
C GLU A 364 -19.27 4.42 -14.51
N PRO A 365 -20.45 4.48 -13.85
CA PRO A 365 -21.46 3.43 -13.94
C PRO A 365 -21.99 3.21 -15.37
N GLU A 366 -22.05 4.26 -16.19
CA GLU A 366 -22.46 4.12 -17.61
C GLU A 366 -21.46 3.28 -18.40
N ALA A 367 -20.16 3.40 -18.11
CA ALA A 367 -19.12 2.63 -18.79
C ALA A 367 -19.20 1.14 -18.40
N VAL A 368 -19.41 0.84 -17.11
CA VAL A 368 -19.65 -0.55 -16.63
C VAL A 368 -20.88 -1.16 -17.28
N GLY A 369 -21.99 -0.42 -17.35
CA GLY A 369 -23.21 -0.91 -17.99
C GLY A 369 -23.02 -1.20 -19.48
N ASN A 370 -22.26 -0.37 -20.20
CA ASN A 370 -21.90 -0.64 -21.60
C ASN A 370 -21.03 -1.89 -21.73
N TRP A 371 -20.03 -2.04 -20.86
CA TRP A 371 -19.17 -3.22 -20.82
C TRP A 371 -19.96 -4.50 -20.53
N LEU A 372 -20.85 -4.51 -19.53
CA LEU A 372 -21.71 -5.66 -19.22
C LEU A 372 -22.66 -6.02 -20.37
N ASN A 373 -23.21 -5.01 -21.06
CA ASN A 373 -24.04 -5.23 -22.25
C ASN A 373 -23.25 -5.86 -23.40
N GLU A 374 -22.00 -5.42 -23.61
CA GLU A 374 -21.10 -6.02 -24.59
C GLU A 374 -20.79 -7.47 -24.23
N LYS A 375 -20.43 -7.76 -22.97
CA LYS A 375 -20.13 -9.12 -22.51
C LYS A 375 -21.35 -10.05 -22.62
N SER A 376 -22.54 -9.57 -22.28
CA SER A 376 -23.80 -10.32 -22.42
C SER A 376 -24.12 -10.71 -23.87
N GLN A 377 -23.64 -9.95 -24.85
CA GLN A 377 -23.87 -10.20 -26.28
C GLN A 377 -22.74 -10.95 -26.96
N SER A 378 -21.62 -11.18 -26.26
CA SER A 378 -20.45 -11.86 -26.81
C SER A 378 -20.68 -13.36 -26.93
N ASP A 379 -20.21 -13.95 -28.03
CA ASP A 379 -20.16 -15.41 -28.20
C ASP A 379 -19.08 -16.07 -27.32
N THR A 380 -18.18 -15.28 -26.72
CA THR A 380 -17.15 -15.78 -25.81
C THR A 380 -17.71 -15.83 -24.40
N PRO A 381 -17.79 -17.02 -23.76
CA PRO A 381 -18.31 -17.13 -22.40
C PRO A 381 -17.54 -16.25 -21.42
N PHE A 382 -18.27 -15.51 -20.61
CA PHE A 382 -17.73 -14.75 -19.48
C PHE A 382 -18.31 -15.34 -18.19
N PRO A 383 -17.58 -16.25 -17.51
CA PRO A 383 -18.09 -16.98 -16.35
C PRO A 383 -18.56 -16.07 -15.22
N GLU A 384 -17.90 -14.93 -15.05
CA GLU A 384 -18.18 -13.97 -13.98
C GLU A 384 -19.33 -12.99 -14.30
N LEU A 385 -20.01 -13.13 -15.45
CA LEU A 385 -21.00 -12.16 -15.94
C LEU A 385 -22.12 -11.90 -14.93
N ASP A 386 -22.74 -12.95 -14.41
CA ASP A 386 -23.86 -12.84 -13.48
C ASP A 386 -23.41 -12.19 -12.15
N GLU A 387 -22.23 -12.53 -11.65
CA GLU A 387 -21.65 -11.93 -10.43
C GLU A 387 -21.33 -10.44 -10.65
N ALA A 388 -20.75 -10.09 -11.81
CA ALA A 388 -20.47 -8.71 -12.18
C ALA A 388 -21.75 -7.87 -12.35
N MET A 389 -22.81 -8.44 -12.95
CA MET A 389 -24.12 -7.79 -13.03
C MET A 389 -24.73 -7.59 -11.63
N GLY A 390 -24.58 -8.57 -10.75
CA GLY A 390 -25.01 -8.46 -9.35
C GLY A 390 -24.27 -7.38 -8.57
N GLU A 391 -22.95 -7.28 -8.74
CA GLU A 391 -22.10 -6.22 -8.16
C GLU A 391 -22.52 -4.84 -8.69
N PHE A 392 -22.63 -4.70 -10.01
CA PHE A 392 -23.07 -3.46 -10.65
C PHE A 392 -24.46 -3.01 -10.18
N ALA A 393 -25.43 -3.94 -10.13
CA ALA A 393 -26.77 -3.66 -9.65
C ALA A 393 -26.75 -3.17 -8.19
N ARG A 394 -25.95 -3.80 -7.32
CA ARG A 394 -25.82 -3.39 -5.91
C ARG A 394 -25.23 -1.99 -5.78
N GLU A 395 -24.17 -1.67 -6.52
CA GLU A 395 -23.56 -0.33 -6.45
C GLU A 395 -24.46 0.75 -7.03
N VAL A 396 -25.03 0.56 -8.23
CA VAL A 396 -25.94 1.53 -8.85
C VAL A 396 -27.21 1.75 -8.02
N SER A 397 -27.63 0.76 -7.23
CA SER A 397 -28.82 0.90 -6.38
C SER A 397 -28.71 2.00 -5.32
N ARG A 398 -27.49 2.43 -4.98
CA ARG A 398 -27.25 3.54 -4.04
C ARG A 398 -27.82 4.87 -4.55
N ASP A 399 -27.85 5.06 -5.87
CA ASP A 399 -28.31 6.31 -6.50
C ASP A 399 -29.53 6.11 -7.42
N LYS A 400 -29.61 4.99 -8.14
CA LYS A 400 -30.65 4.68 -9.14
C LYS A 400 -31.23 3.27 -8.93
N PRO A 401 -31.97 3.03 -7.84
CA PRO A 401 -32.45 1.70 -7.48
C PRO A 401 -33.42 1.08 -8.50
N ALA A 402 -34.23 1.87 -9.19
CA ALA A 402 -35.13 1.37 -10.23
C ALA A 402 -34.36 0.84 -11.46
N ASP A 403 -33.29 1.54 -11.88
CA ASP A 403 -32.43 1.11 -12.98
C ASP A 403 -31.61 -0.12 -12.57
N ALA A 404 -31.07 -0.12 -11.36
CA ALA A 404 -30.37 -1.27 -10.78
C ALA A 404 -31.22 -2.55 -10.75
N MET A 405 -32.54 -2.43 -10.54
CA MET A 405 -33.44 -3.58 -10.53
C MET A 405 -33.48 -4.29 -11.89
N GLN A 406 -33.34 -3.55 -12.99
CA GLN A 406 -33.31 -4.15 -14.33
C GLN A 406 -32.09 -5.05 -14.50
N TRP A 407 -30.94 -4.63 -13.99
CA TRP A 407 -29.71 -5.43 -13.96
C TRP A 407 -29.85 -6.67 -13.09
N ALA A 408 -30.44 -6.52 -11.89
CA ALA A 408 -30.69 -7.64 -10.99
C ALA A 408 -31.60 -8.73 -11.62
N ILE A 409 -32.64 -8.33 -12.34
CA ILE A 409 -33.58 -9.25 -13.02
C ILE A 409 -32.91 -9.99 -14.19
N ALA A 410 -31.92 -9.36 -14.84
CA ALA A 410 -31.27 -9.90 -16.02
C ALA A 410 -30.21 -11.00 -15.73
N ILE A 411 -29.80 -11.16 -14.47
CA ILE A 411 -28.93 -12.26 -13.99
C ILE A 411 -29.54 -13.61 -14.40
N GLN A 412 -28.74 -14.61 -14.77
CA GLN A 412 -29.28 -15.93 -15.15
C GLN A 412 -29.36 -16.92 -13.98
N ASP A 413 -28.34 -16.93 -13.12
CA ASP A 413 -28.33 -17.73 -11.89
C ASP A 413 -29.46 -17.30 -10.95
N GLN A 414 -30.33 -18.24 -10.59
CA GLN A 414 -31.57 -17.93 -9.89
C GLN A 414 -31.34 -17.51 -8.43
N GLU A 415 -30.36 -18.10 -7.75
CA GLU A 415 -30.06 -17.79 -6.34
C GLU A 415 -29.39 -16.41 -6.22
N LEU A 416 -28.42 -16.12 -7.10
CA LEU A 416 -27.78 -14.82 -7.19
C LEU A 416 -28.76 -13.73 -7.63
N LYS A 417 -29.67 -14.04 -8.56
CA LYS A 417 -30.76 -13.14 -8.96
C LYS A 417 -31.63 -12.77 -7.78
N ASP A 418 -32.18 -13.76 -7.07
CA ASP A 418 -33.12 -13.51 -5.98
C ASP A 418 -32.47 -12.74 -4.82
N SER A 419 -31.21 -13.04 -4.49
CA SER A 419 -30.43 -12.30 -3.49
C SER A 419 -30.11 -10.87 -3.91
N THR A 420 -29.74 -10.65 -5.18
CA THR A 420 -29.46 -9.31 -5.74
C THR A 420 -30.73 -8.47 -5.80
N ILE A 421 -31.84 -9.02 -6.31
CA ILE A 421 -33.16 -8.37 -6.34
C ILE A 421 -33.59 -7.97 -4.93
N THR A 422 -33.41 -8.87 -3.95
CA THR A 422 -33.73 -8.58 -2.56
C THR A 422 -32.90 -7.40 -2.03
N ARG A 423 -31.58 -7.40 -2.24
CA ARG A 423 -30.70 -6.33 -1.75
C ARG A 423 -31.00 -4.98 -2.42
N VAL A 424 -31.16 -4.96 -3.74
CA VAL A 424 -31.50 -3.76 -4.51
C VAL A 424 -32.89 -3.26 -4.12
N GLY A 425 -33.87 -4.15 -4.00
CA GLY A 425 -35.23 -3.82 -3.56
C GLY A 425 -35.28 -3.26 -2.14
N GLN A 426 -34.50 -3.81 -1.20
CA GLN A 426 -34.38 -3.27 0.16
C GLN A 426 -33.74 -1.88 0.15
N ASN A 427 -32.76 -1.63 -0.72
CA ASN A 427 -32.18 -0.29 -0.88
C ASN A 427 -33.23 0.68 -1.46
N TRP A 428 -33.96 0.24 -2.49
CA TRP A 428 -35.05 1.01 -3.08
C TRP A 428 -36.13 1.34 -2.05
N MET A 429 -36.56 0.38 -1.22
CA MET A 429 -37.55 0.60 -0.15
C MET A 429 -37.12 1.68 0.83
N ARG A 430 -35.82 1.76 1.15
CA ARG A 430 -35.28 2.80 2.04
C ARG A 430 -35.28 4.19 1.40
N GLN A 431 -35.18 4.27 0.07
CA GLN A 431 -35.12 5.52 -0.68
C GLN A 431 -36.51 6.01 -1.11
N ASP A 432 -37.36 5.10 -1.58
CA ASP A 432 -38.70 5.36 -2.11
C ASP A 432 -39.63 4.15 -1.88
N GLU A 433 -40.19 4.09 -0.68
CA GLU A 433 -41.12 3.05 -0.26
C GLU A 433 -42.39 2.97 -1.13
N GLU A 434 -42.92 4.12 -1.55
CA GLU A 434 -44.16 4.19 -2.33
C GLU A 434 -43.97 3.59 -3.73
N ALA A 435 -42.84 3.92 -4.39
CA ALA A 435 -42.52 3.35 -5.70
C ALA A 435 -42.39 1.82 -5.65
N VAL A 436 -41.74 1.28 -4.62
CA VAL A 436 -41.58 -0.17 -4.49
C VAL A 436 -42.91 -0.86 -4.18
N LYS A 437 -43.75 -0.29 -3.30
CA LYS A 437 -45.09 -0.84 -3.03
C LYS A 437 -45.98 -0.85 -4.26
N ALA A 438 -45.84 0.13 -5.15
CA ALA A 438 -46.54 0.16 -6.43
C ALA A 438 -45.99 -0.89 -7.41
N TRP A 439 -44.67 -1.10 -7.43
CA TRP A 439 -44.00 -2.02 -8.34
C TRP A 439 -44.13 -3.51 -7.94
N LEU A 440 -44.05 -3.84 -6.65
CA LEU A 440 -44.01 -5.24 -6.16
C LEU A 440 -45.16 -6.12 -6.68
N PRO A 441 -46.43 -5.69 -6.70
CA PRO A 441 -47.53 -6.52 -7.20
C PRO A 441 -47.42 -6.88 -8.69
N GLU A 442 -46.73 -6.05 -9.48
CA GLU A 442 -46.53 -6.24 -10.92
C GLU A 442 -45.14 -6.81 -11.26
N SER A 443 -44.28 -7.00 -10.26
CA SER A 443 -42.88 -7.40 -10.42
C SER A 443 -42.68 -8.82 -10.96
N GLY A 444 -43.67 -9.70 -10.79
CA GLY A 444 -43.56 -11.13 -11.14
C GLY A 444 -42.64 -11.95 -10.22
N LEU A 445 -42.17 -11.37 -9.12
CA LEU A 445 -41.31 -12.03 -8.14
C LEU A 445 -42.09 -13.04 -7.28
N SER A 446 -41.39 -14.03 -6.74
CA SER A 446 -41.98 -14.97 -5.76
C SER A 446 -42.44 -14.23 -4.50
N GLU A 447 -43.46 -14.75 -3.82
CA GLU A 447 -43.97 -14.15 -2.58
C GLU A 447 -42.87 -14.01 -1.51
N ASP A 448 -41.94 -14.96 -1.46
CA ASP A 448 -40.81 -14.95 -0.53
C ASP A 448 -39.86 -13.77 -0.80
N VAL A 449 -39.50 -13.52 -2.06
CA VAL A 449 -38.64 -12.38 -2.44
C VAL A 449 -39.36 -11.06 -2.18
N GLN A 450 -40.64 -10.95 -2.55
CA GLN A 450 -41.44 -9.74 -2.26
C GLN A 450 -41.48 -9.43 -0.76
N LYS A 451 -41.68 -10.47 0.07
CA LYS A 451 -41.68 -10.33 1.52
C LYS A 451 -40.31 -9.94 2.06
N ALA A 452 -39.22 -10.49 1.53
CA ALA A 452 -37.85 -10.18 1.95
C ALA A 452 -37.44 -8.73 1.61
N ILE A 453 -37.99 -8.16 0.53
CA ILE A 453 -37.80 -6.75 0.17
C ILE A 453 -38.44 -5.81 1.20
N VAL A 454 -39.70 -6.10 1.58
CA VAL A 454 -40.49 -5.22 2.46
C VAL A 454 -40.15 -5.42 3.93
N THR A 455 -39.76 -6.64 4.33
CA THR A 455 -39.41 -7.00 5.70
C THR A 455 -37.99 -7.53 5.72
N PRO A 456 -36.96 -6.66 5.83
CA PRO A 456 -35.62 -7.12 6.08
C PRO A 456 -35.63 -7.97 7.36
N PRO A 457 -34.95 -9.13 7.40
CA PRO A 457 -34.73 -9.83 8.67
C PRO A 457 -34.16 -8.83 9.69
N GLU A 458 -34.60 -8.86 10.95
CA GLU A 458 -33.96 -8.09 12.00
C GLU A 458 -32.48 -8.47 12.00
N ASP A 459 -31.64 -7.58 11.48
CA ASP A 459 -30.21 -7.79 11.38
C ASP A 459 -29.71 -7.92 12.83
N GLY A 460 -29.31 -9.12 13.22
CA GLY A 460 -28.71 -9.39 14.52
C GLY A 460 -27.44 -8.54 14.62
N GLY A 461 -27.59 -7.36 15.23
CA GLY A 461 -26.66 -6.25 15.09
C GLY A 461 -25.20 -6.66 15.20
N ARG A 462 -24.48 -6.50 14.10
CA ARG A 462 -23.04 -6.20 14.15
C ARG A 462 -22.91 -4.68 14.05
N ARG A 463 -22.95 -4.05 15.22
CA ARG A 463 -22.32 -2.76 15.47
C ARG A 463 -20.83 -2.94 15.66
#